data_AF-A0A0N0D3I2-F1
#
_entry.id   AF-A0A0N0D3I2-F1
#
_cell.length_a   1.000
_cell.length_b   1.000
_cell.length_c   1.000
_cell.angle_alpha   90.00
_cell.angle_beta   90.00
_cell.angle_gamma   90.00
#
_symmetry.space_group_name_H-M   'P 1'
#
loop_
_entity.id
_entity.type
_entity.pdbx_description
1 polymer ?
#
loop_
_entity_poly.entity_id
_entity_poly.type
_entity_poly.pdbx_seq_one_letter_code
_entity_poly.pdbx_strand_id
1 'polypeptide(L)'
;MITLISLNDLSLTPNNIMFKLFASKKREQHAVSAKIRKMIKDKQLPKALTEYFYNFIKILFKKGKEMEWLNLSPKEKHKWMRSIEDMVLEKMSIERRLKGLRAEDRLKGLRAEDRLKGLRAEDRLKGLRAEERLKGLDIDIIEKYLLTLKRKKA
;
A
#
# COMPACT_ATOMS: atom_id res chain seq x y z
N MET A 1 27.46 -37.62 2.35
CA MET A 1 27.63 -37.28 0.91
C MET A 1 26.73 -36.08 0.63
N ILE A 2 27.28 -34.94 0.21
CA ILE A 2 26.48 -33.75 -0.12
C ILE A 2 26.31 -33.71 -1.64
N THR A 3 25.07 -33.73 -2.12
CA THR A 3 24.76 -33.58 -3.54
C THR A 3 24.68 -32.09 -3.88
N LEU A 4 25.54 -31.64 -4.80
CA LEU A 4 25.50 -30.26 -5.31
C LEU A 4 24.55 -30.18 -6.51
N ILE A 5 23.54 -29.31 -6.42
CA ILE A 5 22.59 -29.05 -7.52
C ILE A 5 22.92 -27.70 -8.15
N SER A 6 23.29 -27.70 -9.43
CA SER A 6 23.49 -26.46 -10.21
C SER A 6 22.16 -25.97 -10.77
N LEU A 7 21.70 -24.80 -10.29
CA LEU A 7 20.48 -24.18 -10.80
C LEU A 7 20.56 -23.83 -12.29
N ASN A 8 21.77 -23.53 -12.79
CA ASN A 8 21.97 -23.21 -14.21
C ASN A 8 21.72 -24.41 -15.12
N ASP A 9 22.01 -25.62 -14.63
CA ASP A 9 22.00 -26.85 -15.41
C ASP A 9 20.70 -27.64 -15.21
N LEU A 10 19.79 -27.14 -14.37
CA LEU A 10 18.44 -27.68 -14.24
C LEU A 10 17.74 -27.71 -15.61
N SER A 11 16.96 -28.75 -15.88
CA SER A 11 16.11 -28.79 -17.06
C SER A 11 14.96 -27.79 -16.94
N LEU A 12 14.37 -27.38 -18.07
CA LEU A 12 13.21 -26.47 -18.08
C LEU A 12 11.88 -27.19 -17.79
N THR A 13 11.87 -28.31 -17.07
CA THR A 13 10.64 -29.02 -16.73
C THR A 13 9.80 -28.22 -15.71
N PRO A 14 8.47 -28.41 -15.64
CA PRO A 14 7.61 -27.67 -14.71
C PRO A 14 8.07 -27.73 -13.25
N ASN A 15 8.64 -28.85 -12.80
CA ASN A 15 9.12 -29.03 -11.42
C ASN A 15 10.40 -28.23 -11.14
N ASN A 16 11.25 -28.05 -12.16
CA ASN A 16 12.54 -27.36 -12.03
C ASN A 16 12.45 -25.86 -12.35
N ILE A 17 11.41 -25.43 -13.07
CA ILE A 17 11.28 -24.07 -13.59
C ILE A 17 11.31 -23.00 -12.50
N MET A 18 10.79 -23.34 -11.30
CA MET A 18 10.80 -22.49 -10.11
C MET A 18 12.22 -22.20 -9.62
N PHE A 19 13.02 -23.25 -9.50
CA PHE A 19 14.38 -23.15 -8.98
C PHE A 19 15.33 -22.55 -10.02
N LYS A 20 15.12 -22.89 -11.30
CA LYS A 20 15.92 -22.35 -12.40
C LYS A 20 15.71 -20.84 -12.61
N LEU A 21 14.63 -20.26 -12.10
CA LEU A 21 14.46 -18.81 -12.05
C LEU A 21 15.58 -18.10 -11.29
N PHE A 22 16.19 -18.79 -10.33
CA PHE A 22 17.31 -18.29 -9.52
C PHE A 22 18.69 -18.71 -10.08
N ALA A 23 18.74 -19.24 -11.31
CA ALA A 23 19.99 -19.52 -12.00
C ALA A 23 20.85 -18.25 -12.09
N SER A 24 22.17 -18.35 -11.89
CA SER A 24 23.05 -17.17 -11.93
C SER A 24 23.27 -16.60 -13.34
N LYS A 25 23.12 -17.43 -14.38
CA LYS A 25 23.25 -17.02 -15.79
C LYS A 25 21.98 -16.28 -16.24
N LYS A 26 22.11 -15.00 -16.61
CA LYS A 26 21.01 -14.16 -17.13
C LYS A 26 20.20 -14.87 -18.23
N ARG A 27 20.86 -15.48 -19.22
CA ARG A 27 20.20 -16.20 -20.32
C ARG A 27 19.22 -17.27 -19.86
N GLU A 28 19.56 -18.00 -18.79
CA GLU A 28 18.70 -19.05 -18.22
C GLU A 28 17.48 -18.43 -17.54
N GLN A 29 17.69 -17.34 -16.79
CA GLN A 29 16.59 -16.58 -16.18
C GLN A 29 15.61 -16.06 -17.23
N HIS A 30 16.08 -15.50 -18.34
CA HIS A 30 15.21 -15.02 -19.43
C HIS A 30 14.42 -16.16 -20.07
N ALA A 31 15.07 -17.29 -20.37
CA ALA A 31 14.41 -18.45 -20.95
C ALA A 31 13.32 -19.01 -20.03
N VAL A 32 13.61 -19.14 -18.73
CA VAL A 32 12.65 -19.56 -17.70
C VAL A 32 11.48 -18.59 -17.64
N SER A 33 11.74 -17.29 -17.60
CA SER A 33 10.71 -16.25 -17.51
C SER A 33 9.77 -16.27 -18.71
N ALA A 34 10.32 -16.39 -19.92
CA ALA A 34 9.54 -16.51 -21.13
C ALA A 34 8.65 -17.75 -21.11
N LYS A 35 9.20 -18.89 -20.65
CA LYS A 35 8.45 -20.14 -20.53
C LYS A 35 7.32 -20.03 -19.49
N ILE A 36 7.54 -19.47 -18.31
CA ILE A 36 6.49 -19.29 -17.30
C ILE A 36 5.39 -18.36 -17.85
N ARG A 37 5.74 -17.24 -18.51
CA ARG A 37 4.75 -16.35 -19.14
C ARG A 37 3.90 -17.08 -20.18
N LYS A 38 4.53 -17.94 -21.00
CA LYS A 38 3.82 -18.79 -21.97
C LYS A 38 2.87 -19.76 -21.26
N MET A 39 3.33 -20.47 -20.23
CA MET A 39 2.50 -21.40 -19.45
C MET A 39 1.30 -20.70 -18.80
N ILE A 40 1.47 -19.48 -18.29
CA ILE A 40 0.37 -18.65 -17.77
C ILE A 40 -0.61 -18.27 -18.88
N LYS A 41 -0.11 -17.77 -20.02
CA LYS A 41 -0.93 -17.38 -21.17
C LYS A 41 -1.75 -18.55 -21.71
N ASP A 42 -1.13 -19.71 -21.81
CA ASP A 42 -1.72 -20.94 -22.33
C ASP A 42 -2.54 -21.69 -21.27
N LYS A 43 -2.73 -21.12 -20.07
CA LYS A 43 -3.48 -21.70 -18.93
C LYS A 43 -3.03 -23.12 -18.55
N GLN A 44 -1.73 -23.41 -18.70
CA GLN A 44 -1.13 -24.73 -18.38
C GLN A 44 -0.85 -24.92 -16.89
N LEU A 45 -1.13 -23.91 -16.06
CA LEU A 45 -0.88 -23.91 -14.63
C LEU A 45 -2.21 -23.85 -13.87
N PRO A 46 -2.37 -24.60 -12.77
CA PRO A 46 -3.48 -24.43 -11.84
C PRO A 46 -3.67 -22.95 -11.45
N LYS A 47 -4.91 -22.52 -11.21
CA LYS A 47 -5.22 -21.12 -10.91
C LYS A 47 -4.37 -20.53 -9.77
N ALA A 48 -4.25 -21.26 -8.66
CA ALA A 48 -3.45 -20.85 -7.51
C ALA A 48 -1.96 -20.64 -7.87
N LEU A 49 -1.39 -21.55 -8.68
CA LEU A 49 -0.02 -21.41 -9.16
C LEU A 49 0.11 -20.25 -10.14
N THR A 50 -0.85 -20.08 -11.05
CA THR A 50 -0.89 -18.95 -11.99
C THR A 50 -0.89 -17.61 -11.25
N GLU A 51 -1.72 -17.45 -10.22
CA GLU A 51 -1.78 -16.24 -9.39
C GLU A 51 -0.48 -16.02 -8.62
N TYR A 52 0.09 -17.08 -8.04
CA TYR A 52 1.38 -17.02 -7.36
C TYR A 52 2.48 -16.56 -8.33
N PHE A 53 2.63 -17.22 -9.48
CA PHE A 53 3.62 -16.87 -10.50
C PHE A 53 3.43 -15.47 -11.06
N TYR A 54 2.19 -15.06 -11.33
CA TYR A 54 1.88 -13.73 -11.83
C TYR A 54 2.33 -12.66 -10.82
N ASN A 55 1.98 -12.82 -9.54
CA ASN A 55 2.39 -11.88 -8.49
C ASN A 55 3.92 -11.91 -8.31
N PHE A 56 4.52 -13.10 -8.25
CA PHE A 56 5.96 -13.28 -8.07
C PHE A 56 6.78 -12.65 -9.21
N ILE A 57 6.41 -12.93 -10.46
CA ILE A 57 7.03 -12.34 -11.64
C ILE A 57 6.77 -10.84 -11.69
N LYS A 58 5.57 -10.36 -11.37
CA LYS A 58 5.29 -8.92 -11.36
C LYS A 58 6.16 -8.17 -10.34
N ILE A 59 6.43 -8.78 -9.19
CA ILE A 59 7.30 -8.24 -8.13
C ILE A 59 8.77 -8.26 -8.57
N LEU A 60 9.25 -9.38 -9.10
CA LEU A 60 10.66 -9.53 -9.47
C LEU A 60 11.04 -8.85 -10.80
N PHE A 61 10.11 -8.75 -11.76
CA PHE A 61 10.36 -8.19 -13.09
C PHE A 61 9.68 -6.84 -13.21
N LYS A 62 10.43 -5.78 -12.95
CA LYS A 62 9.96 -4.40 -13.12
C LYS A 62 9.40 -4.21 -14.53
N LYS A 63 8.08 -4.00 -14.64
CA LYS A 63 7.37 -3.79 -15.92
C LYS A 63 7.70 -4.85 -17.00
N GLY A 64 7.96 -6.10 -16.60
CA GLY A 64 8.13 -7.21 -17.54
C GLY A 64 9.45 -7.23 -18.32
N LYS A 65 10.41 -6.36 -18.02
CA LYS A 65 11.68 -6.24 -18.75
C LYS A 65 12.89 -6.64 -17.87
N GLU A 66 12.97 -7.93 -17.52
CA GLU A 66 14.20 -8.59 -17.00
C GLU A 66 14.40 -8.65 -15.47
N MET A 67 15.08 -9.72 -15.05
CA MET A 67 15.60 -9.93 -13.69
C MET A 67 17.00 -9.35 -13.63
N GLU A 68 17.15 -8.19 -12.98
CA GLU A 68 18.48 -7.67 -12.65
C GLU A 68 18.75 -7.63 -11.14
N TRP A 69 17.83 -8.08 -10.28
CA TRP A 69 17.94 -7.88 -8.82
C TRP A 69 19.26 -8.39 -8.20
N LEU A 70 19.82 -9.48 -8.74
CA LEU A 70 21.14 -9.99 -8.33
C LEU A 70 22.30 -9.05 -8.70
N ASN A 71 22.15 -8.29 -9.79
CA ASN A 71 23.15 -7.36 -10.34
C ASN A 71 22.81 -5.87 -10.13
N LEU A 72 21.73 -5.55 -9.41
CA LEU A 72 21.37 -4.16 -9.12
C LEU A 72 22.42 -3.52 -8.20
N SER A 73 22.77 -2.28 -8.49
CA SER A 73 23.47 -1.42 -7.54
C SER A 73 22.63 -1.20 -6.27
N PRO A 74 23.23 -0.82 -5.13
CA PRO A 74 22.49 -0.52 -3.90
C PRO A 74 21.35 0.49 -4.10
N LYS A 75 21.57 1.53 -4.92
CA LYS A 75 20.57 2.55 -5.24
C LYS A 75 19.38 1.97 -6.00
N GLU A 76 19.65 1.09 -6.96
CA GLU A 76 18.59 0.45 -7.73
C GLU A 76 17.81 -0.58 -6.91
N LYS A 77 18.48 -1.32 -6.02
CA LYS A 77 17.82 -2.21 -5.04
C LYS A 77 16.86 -1.41 -4.17
N HIS A 78 17.29 -0.26 -3.65
CA HIS A 78 16.44 0.59 -2.83
C HIS A 78 15.24 1.15 -3.61
N LYS A 79 15.42 1.56 -4.88
CA LYS A 79 14.32 1.98 -5.77
C LYS A 79 13.35 0.84 -6.05
N TRP A 80 13.85 -0.38 -6.24
CA TRP A 80 13.03 -1.56 -6.45
C TRP A 80 12.22 -1.92 -5.19
N MET A 81 12.84 -1.91 -4.01
CA MET A 81 12.15 -2.14 -2.73
C MET A 81 11.01 -1.15 -2.52
N ARG A 82 11.25 0.15 -2.74
CA ARG A 82 10.17 1.16 -2.69
C ARG A 82 9.01 0.86 -3.63
N SER A 83 9.29 0.38 -4.84
CA SER A 83 8.21 0.00 -5.77
C SER A 83 7.38 -1.22 -5.31
N ILE A 84 7.98 -2.12 -4.52
CA ILE A 84 7.24 -3.22 -3.89
C ILE A 84 6.38 -2.67 -2.76
N GLU A 85 6.92 -1.79 -1.92
CA GLU A 85 6.18 -1.12 -0.85
C GLU A 85 4.95 -0.39 -1.41
N ASP A 86 5.12 0.39 -2.48
CA ASP A 86 4.03 1.07 -3.18
C ASP A 86 2.95 0.09 -3.67
N MET A 87 3.36 -1.03 -4.30
CA MET A 87 2.42 -2.06 -4.77
C MET A 87 1.66 -2.73 -3.63
N VAL A 88 2.33 -2.98 -2.51
CA VAL A 88 1.72 -3.57 -1.31
C VAL A 88 0.72 -2.57 -0.71
N LEU A 89 1.11 -1.30 -0.60
CA LEU A 89 0.24 -0.24 -0.12
C LEU A 89 -1.00 -0.14 -1.00
N GLU A 90 -0.87 0.01 -2.32
CA GLU A 90 -1.99 0.09 -3.27
C GLU A 90 -3.05 -1.02 -3.08
N LYS A 91 -2.61 -2.25 -2.83
CA LYS A 91 -3.51 -3.41 -2.64
C LYS A 91 -4.08 -3.54 -1.22
N MET A 92 -3.54 -2.81 -0.26
CA MET A 92 -3.93 -2.90 1.14
C MET A 92 -5.11 -1.96 1.44
N SER A 93 -6.15 -2.47 2.11
CA SER A 93 -7.27 -1.63 2.55
C SER A 93 -6.83 -0.61 3.58
N ILE A 94 -7.57 0.50 3.67
CA ILE A 94 -7.27 1.58 4.63
C ILE A 94 -7.29 1.04 6.06
N GLU A 95 -8.24 0.16 6.39
CA GLU A 95 -8.34 -0.45 7.72
C GLU A 95 -7.08 -1.22 8.08
N ARG A 96 -6.55 -2.01 7.13
CA ARG A 96 -5.28 -2.73 7.33
C ARG A 96 -4.09 -1.79 7.48
N ARG A 97 -4.01 -0.73 6.67
CA ARG A 97 -2.92 0.26 6.76
C ARG A 97 -2.89 0.99 8.11
N LEU A 98 -4.07 1.26 8.67
CA LEU A 98 -4.22 1.97 9.95
C LEU A 98 -4.23 1.04 11.17
N LYS A 99 -4.22 -0.28 10.96
CA LYS A 99 -4.25 -1.27 12.06
C LYS A 99 -3.01 -1.12 12.94
N GLY A 100 -3.21 -1.01 14.25
CA GLY A 100 -2.14 -0.85 15.23
C GLY A 100 -1.70 0.61 15.47
N LEU A 101 -2.11 1.57 14.63
CA LEU A 101 -1.94 3.00 14.92
C LEU A 101 -2.96 3.48 15.95
N ARG A 102 -2.50 4.26 16.94
CA ARG A 102 -3.39 5.00 17.85
C ARG A 102 -4.18 6.05 17.08
N ALA A 103 -5.32 6.47 17.62
CA ALA A 103 -6.21 7.41 16.94
C ALA A 103 -5.50 8.73 16.61
N GLU A 104 -4.65 9.21 17.50
CA GLU A 104 -3.89 10.46 17.36
C GLU A 104 -2.87 10.37 16.23
N ASP A 105 -2.19 9.23 16.09
CA ASP A 105 -1.19 8.99 15.04
C ASP A 105 -1.82 8.95 13.65
N ARG A 106 -3.06 8.44 13.54
CA ARG A 106 -3.80 8.42 12.27
C ARG A 106 -4.15 9.82 11.77
N LEU A 107 -4.28 10.79 12.68
CA LEU A 107 -4.60 12.19 12.34
C LEU A 107 -3.35 13.05 12.13
N LYS A 108 -2.16 12.51 12.38
CA LYS A 108 -0.89 13.23 12.23
C LYS A 108 -0.67 13.59 10.76
N GLY A 109 -0.30 14.86 10.51
CA GLY A 109 -0.15 15.39 9.15
C GLY A 109 -1.42 15.98 8.53
N LEU A 110 -2.60 15.77 9.13
CA LEU A 110 -3.82 16.49 8.74
C LEU A 110 -3.88 17.86 9.40
N ARG A 111 -4.37 18.87 8.67
CA ARG A 111 -4.73 20.19 9.22
C ARG A 111 -5.92 20.06 10.18
N ALA A 112 -6.06 20.99 11.11
CA ALA A 112 -7.10 20.91 12.14
C ALA A 112 -8.51 20.86 11.54
N GLU A 113 -8.74 21.64 10.48
CA GLU A 113 -10.02 21.73 9.77
C GLU A 113 -10.39 20.40 9.11
N ASP A 114 -9.40 19.72 8.51
CA ASP A 114 -9.60 18.42 7.85
C ASP A 114 -9.95 17.31 8.84
N ARG A 115 -9.41 17.38 10.07
CA ARG A 115 -9.73 16.41 11.14
C ARG A 115 -11.17 16.53 11.61
N LEU A 116 -11.75 17.71 11.53
CA LEU A 116 -13.14 17.99 11.95
C LEU A 116 -14.16 17.78 10.82
N LYS A 117 -13.70 17.53 9.60
CA LYS A 117 -14.56 17.34 8.42
C LYS A 117 -15.43 16.09 8.62
N GLY A 118 -16.73 16.24 8.38
CA GLY A 118 -17.72 15.17 8.58
C GLY A 118 -18.31 15.08 9.99
N LEU A 119 -17.75 15.77 10.99
CA LEU A 119 -18.40 15.92 12.30
C LEU A 119 -19.51 16.97 12.24
N ARG A 120 -20.61 16.73 12.97
CA ARG A 120 -21.66 17.73 13.21
C ARG A 120 -21.10 18.88 14.06
N ALA A 121 -21.71 20.06 13.95
CA ALA A 121 -21.21 21.25 14.65
C ALA A 121 -21.17 21.06 16.18
N GLU A 122 -22.17 20.35 16.73
CA GLU A 122 -22.27 20.05 18.16
C GLU A 122 -21.13 19.14 18.64
N ASP A 123 -20.77 18.14 17.84
CA ASP A 123 -19.70 17.19 18.15
C ASP A 123 -18.32 17.86 18.14
N ARG A 124 -18.11 18.85 17.26
CA ARG A 124 -16.87 19.63 17.21
C ARG A 124 -16.66 20.50 18.45
N LEU A 125 -17.75 20.94 19.08
CA LEU A 125 -17.72 21.78 20.28
C LEU A 125 -17.78 20.95 21.58
N LYS A 126 -17.93 19.63 21.48
CA LYS A 126 -18.02 18.73 22.62
C LYS A 126 -16.72 18.75 23.42
N GLY A 127 -16.83 18.90 24.74
CA GLY A 127 -15.67 19.02 25.63
C GLY A 127 -15.18 20.45 25.85
N LEU A 128 -15.59 21.42 25.03
CA LEU A 128 -15.34 22.84 25.29
C LEU A 128 -16.32 23.38 26.34
N ARG A 129 -15.83 24.22 27.24
CA ARG A 129 -16.65 25.03 28.16
C ARG A 129 -17.46 26.08 27.39
N ALA A 130 -18.53 26.60 28.00
CA ALA A 130 -19.43 27.54 27.33
C ALA A 130 -18.70 28.79 26.82
N GLU A 131 -17.79 29.32 27.63
CA GLU A 131 -17.00 30.52 27.32
C GLU A 131 -16.05 30.28 26.15
N GLU A 132 -15.46 29.08 26.06
CA GLU A 132 -14.54 28.70 24.98
C GLU A 132 -15.25 28.58 23.63
N ARG A 133 -16.52 28.18 23.63
CA ARG A 133 -17.34 28.10 22.41
C ARG A 133 -17.71 29.47 21.85
N LEU A 134 -17.79 30.48 22.71
CA LEU A 134 -18.10 31.86 22.33
C LEU A 134 -16.84 32.67 21.99
N LYS A 135 -15.67 32.17 22.35
CA LYS A 135 -14.39 32.85 22.14
C LYS A 135 -14.12 33.04 20.65
N GLY A 136 -13.88 34.29 20.25
CA GLY A 136 -13.60 34.67 18.85
C GLY A 136 -14.86 35.00 18.03
N LEU A 137 -16.05 34.93 18.62
CA LEU A 137 -17.26 35.53 18.03
C LEU A 137 -17.33 37.02 18.39
N ASP A 138 -17.87 37.81 17.47
CA ASP A 138 -18.15 39.23 17.71
C ASP A 138 -19.25 39.37 18.76
N ILE A 139 -19.03 40.26 19.74
CA ILE A 139 -19.96 40.48 20.85
C ILE A 139 -21.30 41.02 20.36
N ASP A 140 -21.31 41.87 19.33
CA ASP A 140 -22.54 42.46 18.77
C ASP A 140 -23.42 41.37 18.15
N ILE A 141 -22.80 40.34 17.54
CA ILE A 141 -23.52 39.19 16.98
C ILE A 141 -24.15 38.36 18.10
N ILE A 142 -23.43 38.14 19.19
CA ILE A 142 -23.95 37.39 20.36
C ILE A 142 -25.14 38.14 20.96
N GLU A 143 -25.01 39.44 21.22
CA GLU A 143 -26.08 40.26 21.80
C GLU A 143 -27.34 40.26 20.93
N LYS A 144 -27.18 40.43 19.61
CA LYS A 144 -28.29 40.36 18.65
C LYS A 144 -28.98 39.00 18.68
N TYR A 145 -28.23 37.91 18.74
CA TYR A 145 -28.81 36.56 18.86
C TYR A 145 -29.59 36.39 20.16
N LEU A 146 -29.05 36.84 21.30
CA LEU A 146 -29.74 36.78 22.59
C LEU A 146 -31.06 37.56 22.60
N LEU A 147 -31.11 38.73 21.96
CA LEU A 147 -32.34 39.51 21.77
C LEU A 147 -33.40 38.71 20.98
N THR A 148 -33.00 37.99 19.92
CA THR A 148 -33.95 37.15 19.16
C THR A 148 -34.50 36.00 19.98
N LEU A 149 -33.70 35.38 20.86
CA LEU A 149 -34.15 34.31 21.75
C LEU A 149 -35.12 34.79 22.81
N LYS A 150 -34.85 35.96 23.41
CA LYS A 150 -35.76 36.59 24.39
C LYS A 150 -37.13 36.86 23.78
N ARG A 151 -37.17 37.36 22.54
CA ARG A 151 -38.42 37.60 21.79
C ARG A 151 -39.19 36.33 21.43
N LYS A 152 -38.52 35.19 21.25
CA LYS A 152 -39.16 33.89 20.97
C LYS A 152 -39.70 33.19 22.23
N LYS A 153 -39.25 33.61 23.42
CA LYS A 153 -39.67 33.06 24.72
C LYS A 153 -40.80 33.85 25.38
N ALA A 154 -41.05 35.08 24.92
CA ALA A 154 -42.19 35.91 25.31
C ALA A 154 -43.39 35.60 24.42
#